data_AF-A0A6J6NAR5-F1
#
_entry.id   AF-A0A6J6NAR5-F1
#
_cell.length_a   1.000
_cell.length_b   1.000
_cell.length_c   1.000
_cell.angle_alpha   90.00
_cell.angle_beta   90.00
_cell.angle_gamma   90.00
#
_symmetry.space_group_name_H-M   'P 1'
#
loop_
_entity.id
_entity.type
_entity.pdbx_description
1 polymer ?
#
loop_
_entity_poly.entity_id
_entity_poly.type
_entity_poly.pdbx_seq_one_letter_code
_entity_poly.pdbx_strand_id
1 'polypeptide(L)'
;MAANPNKLIELKIAGRYRMIPVWATELSFEVRPGQKFDARAWKYWKPVLLLLNEVARKEKLKINWVRVHSHFGHKGDVPHAMGWWDHEINAMFLCHFDKETMLHEVGHALSSGYHGDPWAKQASRLYLKYLKGKELKDAMIALAHYLSGRRVYKAIYGEKAPKAPEIQSLWKGLDPKK
;
A
#
# COMPACT_ATOMS: atom_id res chain seq x y z
N MET A 1 -30.53 -3.66 -12.49
CA MET A 1 -29.41 -4.61 -12.61
C MET A 1 -28.21 -3.97 -11.92
N ALA A 2 -27.60 -4.62 -10.92
CA ALA A 2 -26.37 -4.11 -10.34
C ALA A 2 -25.29 -4.10 -11.43
N ALA A 3 -24.63 -2.95 -11.64
CA ALA A 3 -23.54 -2.85 -12.60
C ALA A 3 -22.43 -3.86 -12.20
N ASN A 4 -21.85 -4.58 -13.17
CA ASN A 4 -20.73 -5.48 -12.90
C ASN A 4 -19.60 -4.66 -12.24
N PRO A 5 -19.24 -4.92 -10.97
CA PRO A 5 -18.29 -4.08 -10.23
C PRO A 5 -16.89 -4.09 -10.85
N ASN A 6 -16.54 -5.12 -11.61
CA ASN A 6 -15.26 -5.23 -12.30
C ASN A 6 -15.28 -4.64 -13.72
N LYS A 7 -16.43 -4.16 -14.22
CA LYS A 7 -16.51 -3.48 -15.51
C LYS A 7 -15.62 -2.24 -15.47
N LEU A 8 -14.75 -2.09 -16.46
CA LEU A 8 -13.97 -0.87 -16.64
C LEU A 8 -14.84 0.22 -17.26
N ILE A 9 -14.76 1.41 -16.68
CA ILE A 9 -15.38 2.63 -17.19
C ILE A 9 -14.29 3.67 -17.42
N GLU A 10 -14.52 4.55 -18.39
CA GLU A 10 -13.64 5.69 -18.64
C GLU A 10 -14.08 6.88 -17.78
N LEU A 11 -13.15 7.42 -16.98
CA LEU A 11 -13.38 8.60 -16.16
C LEU A 11 -12.22 9.59 -16.27
N LYS A 12 -12.53 10.88 -16.15
CA LYS A 12 -11.52 11.94 -16.13
C LYS A 12 -10.94 12.08 -14.72
N ILE A 13 -9.73 11.57 -14.52
CA ILE A 13 -9.00 11.56 -13.24
C ILE A 13 -7.75 12.44 -13.37
N ALA A 14 -7.59 13.42 -12.47
CA ALA A 14 -6.49 14.39 -12.51
C ALA A 14 -6.26 15.01 -13.91
N GLY A 15 -7.35 15.35 -14.60
CA GLY A 15 -7.31 15.97 -15.93
C GLY A 15 -7.11 15.01 -17.10
N ARG A 16 -6.99 13.70 -16.88
CA ARG A 16 -6.77 12.71 -17.95
C ARG A 16 -7.82 11.59 -17.90
N TYR A 17 -8.27 11.13 -19.05
CA TYR A 17 -9.16 9.96 -19.12
C TYR A 17 -8.40 8.68 -18.75
N ARG A 18 -9.01 7.84 -17.92
CA ARG A 18 -8.46 6.61 -17.37
C ARG A 18 -9.53 5.54 -17.31
N MET A 19 -9.15 4.30 -17.60
CA MET A 19 -9.99 3.13 -17.39
C MET A 19 -9.87 2.66 -15.94
N ILE A 20 -10.97 2.69 -15.21
CA ILE A 20 -11.05 2.32 -13.80
C ILE A 20 -12.24 1.37 -13.59
N PRO A 21 -12.14 0.33 -12.76
CA PRO A 21 -13.27 -0.53 -12.47
C PRO A 21 -14.31 0.19 -11.61
N VAL A 22 -15.59 -0.11 -11.81
CA VAL A 22 -16.72 0.49 -11.06
C VAL A 22 -16.49 0.40 -9.54
N TRP A 23 -16.00 -0.74 -9.02
CA TRP A 23 -15.76 -0.87 -7.57
C TRP A 23 -14.77 0.17 -7.01
N ALA A 24 -13.81 0.65 -7.82
CA ALA A 24 -12.81 1.59 -7.35
C ALA A 24 -13.37 3.03 -7.27
N THR A 25 -14.49 3.31 -7.93
CA THR A 25 -15.19 4.61 -7.83
C THR A 25 -16.07 4.71 -6.59
N GLU A 26 -16.32 3.59 -5.92
CA GLU A 26 -17.12 3.50 -4.69
C GLU A 26 -16.26 3.64 -3.42
N LEU A 27 -14.94 3.78 -3.57
CA LEU A 27 -14.04 4.00 -2.45
C LEU A 27 -14.19 5.44 -1.92
N SER A 28 -13.83 5.64 -0.66
CA SER A 28 -13.86 6.97 -0.01
C SER A 28 -12.79 7.94 -0.52
N PHE A 29 -11.97 7.53 -1.49
CA PHE A 29 -10.88 8.30 -2.09
C PHE A 29 -10.80 8.05 -3.60
N GLU A 30 -10.27 9.03 -4.34
CA GLU A 30 -10.07 8.88 -5.79
C GLU A 30 -8.85 7.98 -6.07
N VAL A 31 -9.03 6.88 -6.81
CA VAL A 31 -7.89 6.08 -7.29
C VAL A 31 -7.33 6.68 -8.57
N ARG A 32 -6.02 6.94 -8.60
CA ARG A 32 -5.29 7.55 -9.72
C ARG A 32 -4.31 6.56 -10.36
N PRO A 33 -4.69 5.84 -11.43
CA PRO A 33 -3.75 4.99 -12.15
C PRO A 33 -2.62 5.82 -12.78
N GLY A 34 -1.39 5.29 -12.70
CA GLY A 34 -0.23 5.85 -13.39
C GLY A 34 -0.42 5.95 -14.90
N GLN A 35 0.46 6.69 -15.59
CA GLN A 35 0.29 6.95 -17.03
C GLN A 35 0.31 5.68 -17.90
N LYS A 36 1.11 4.69 -17.52
CA LYS A 36 1.27 3.40 -18.23
C LYS A 36 0.59 2.25 -17.46
N PHE A 37 -0.51 2.55 -16.76
CA PHE A 37 -1.19 1.55 -15.95
C PHE A 37 -1.87 0.50 -16.81
N ASP A 38 -1.54 -0.77 -16.58
CA ASP A 38 -2.12 -1.92 -17.23
C ASP A 38 -3.35 -2.40 -16.46
N ALA A 39 -4.50 -2.44 -17.12
CA ALA A 39 -5.77 -2.80 -16.48
C ALA A 39 -5.77 -4.20 -15.82
N ARG A 40 -4.89 -5.12 -16.27
CA ARG A 40 -4.75 -6.44 -15.64
C ARG A 40 -4.23 -6.35 -14.20
N ALA A 41 -3.56 -5.25 -13.85
CA ALA A 41 -3.08 -5.00 -12.49
C ALA A 41 -4.20 -4.81 -11.47
N TRP A 42 -5.43 -4.48 -11.91
CA TRP A 42 -6.55 -4.24 -11.01
C TRP A 42 -6.88 -5.42 -10.10
N LYS A 43 -6.65 -6.66 -10.55
CA LYS A 43 -6.89 -7.86 -9.71
C LYS A 43 -5.97 -7.90 -8.49
N TYR A 44 -4.73 -7.40 -8.62
CA TYR A 44 -3.76 -7.33 -7.52
C TYR A 44 -4.02 -6.14 -6.61
N TRP A 45 -4.40 -4.99 -7.18
CA TRP A 45 -4.70 -3.78 -6.42
C TRP A 45 -6.01 -3.86 -5.61
N LYS A 46 -7.02 -4.57 -6.12
CA LYS A 46 -8.34 -4.67 -5.49
C LYS A 46 -8.30 -5.02 -3.99
N PRO A 47 -7.66 -6.12 -3.54
CA PRO A 47 -7.64 -6.47 -2.12
C PRO A 47 -7.00 -5.38 -1.24
N VAL A 48 -5.93 -4.73 -1.73
CA VAL A 48 -5.23 -3.69 -0.97
C VAL A 48 -6.04 -2.40 -0.88
N LEU A 49 -6.65 -1.96 -1.99
CA LEU A 49 -7.45 -0.74 -2.00
C LEU A 49 -8.75 -0.87 -1.21
N LEU A 50 -9.38 -2.06 -1.22
CA LEU A 50 -10.53 -2.34 -0.36
C LEU A 50 -10.15 -2.35 1.12
N LEU A 51 -9.01 -2.96 1.47
CA LEU A 51 -8.49 -2.91 2.84
C LEU A 51 -8.16 -1.47 3.25
N LEU A 52 -7.49 -0.70 2.40
CA LEU A 52 -7.18 0.71 2.67
C LEU A 52 -8.46 1.52 2.94
N ASN A 53 -9.52 1.29 2.17
CA ASN A 53 -10.82 1.95 2.38
C ASN A 53 -11.44 1.56 3.73
N GLU A 54 -11.35 0.29 4.13
CA GLU A 54 -11.79 -0.15 5.46
C GLU A 54 -10.98 0.50 6.59
N VAL A 55 -9.64 0.49 6.47
CA VAL A 55 -8.72 1.08 7.44
C VAL A 55 -8.97 2.58 7.55
N ALA A 56 -9.08 3.29 6.43
CA ALA A 56 -9.32 4.73 6.41
C ALA A 56 -10.60 5.10 7.14
N ARG A 57 -11.70 4.37 6.93
CA ARG A 57 -12.96 4.58 7.66
C ARG A 57 -12.81 4.30 9.16
N LYS A 58 -12.16 3.19 9.54
CA LYS A 58 -12.00 2.78 10.94
C LYS A 58 -11.10 3.73 11.73
N GLU A 59 -10.02 4.20 11.10
CA GLU A 59 -9.05 5.11 11.69
C GLU A 59 -9.42 6.59 11.45
N LYS A 60 -10.58 6.87 10.82
CA LYS A 60 -11.11 8.20 10.48
C LYS A 60 -10.11 9.05 9.67
N LEU A 61 -9.34 8.40 8.79
CA LEU A 61 -8.39 9.04 7.91
C LEU A 61 -9.09 9.60 6.68
N LYS A 62 -8.87 10.89 6.41
CA LYS A 62 -9.26 11.50 5.15
C LYS A 62 -8.14 11.26 4.13
N ILE A 63 -8.45 10.54 3.06
CA ILE A 63 -7.54 10.34 1.93
C ILE A 63 -8.19 11.00 0.73
N ASN A 64 -7.53 12.00 0.13
CA ASN A 64 -8.07 12.68 -1.03
C ASN A 64 -7.94 11.81 -2.29
N TRP A 65 -6.76 11.22 -2.48
CA TRP A 65 -6.52 10.32 -3.60
C TRP A 65 -5.36 9.34 -3.33
N VAL A 66 -5.39 8.21 -4.05
CA VAL A 66 -4.36 7.17 -3.99
C VAL A 66 -3.85 6.90 -5.40
N ARG A 67 -2.57 7.18 -5.66
CA ARG A 67 -1.93 6.87 -6.94
C ARG A 67 -1.38 5.45 -6.93
N VAL A 68 -1.77 4.66 -7.94
CA VAL A 68 -1.33 3.26 -8.10
C VAL A 68 -0.64 3.04 -9.42
N HIS A 69 0.40 2.21 -9.42
CA HIS A 69 1.20 1.90 -10.61
C HIS A 69 1.09 0.43 -11.02
N SER A 70 1.56 0.13 -12.23
CA SER A 70 1.79 -1.24 -12.69
C SER A 70 3.12 -1.28 -13.45
N HIS A 71 3.98 -2.22 -13.09
CA HIS A 71 5.30 -2.39 -13.71
C HIS A 71 5.51 -3.82 -14.22
N PHE A 72 4.49 -4.43 -14.84
CA PHE A 72 4.59 -5.77 -15.42
C PHE A 72 5.83 -5.91 -16.32
N GLY A 73 6.53 -7.04 -16.17
CA GLY A 73 7.72 -7.35 -16.97
C GLY A 73 8.94 -6.46 -16.69
N HIS A 74 8.92 -5.60 -15.66
CA HIS A 74 10.08 -4.81 -15.28
C HIS A 74 11.23 -5.71 -14.82
N LYS A 75 12.43 -5.44 -15.33
CA LYS A 75 13.65 -6.18 -15.01
C LYS A 75 14.47 -5.34 -14.02
N GLY A 76 14.53 -5.77 -12.77
CA GLY A 76 15.24 -5.08 -11.69
C GLY A 76 14.31 -4.24 -10.81
N ASP A 77 14.91 -3.32 -10.06
CA ASP A 77 14.17 -2.46 -9.13
C ASP A 77 13.47 -1.32 -9.86
N VAL A 78 12.33 -0.91 -9.33
CA VAL A 78 11.56 0.21 -9.86
C VAL A 78 12.26 1.50 -9.39
N PRO A 79 12.49 2.50 -10.27
CA PRO A 79 13.29 3.68 -9.95
C PRO A 79 12.53 4.73 -9.11
N HIS A 80 11.69 4.30 -8.18
CA HIS A 80 10.97 5.16 -7.24
C HIS A 80 10.56 4.39 -5.98
N ALA A 81 10.15 5.13 -4.95
CA ALA A 81 9.69 4.56 -3.69
C ALA A 81 8.56 3.55 -3.89
N MET A 82 8.48 2.57 -2.98
CA MET A 82 7.46 1.51 -3.01
C MET A 82 6.10 1.99 -2.50
N GLY A 83 6.12 2.97 -1.61
CA GLY A 83 4.99 3.72 -1.09
C GLY A 83 5.44 5.10 -0.64
N TRP A 84 4.50 6.04 -0.54
CA TRP A 84 4.72 7.33 0.12
C TRP A 84 3.40 7.97 0.53
N TRP A 85 3.32 8.48 1.76
CA TRP A 85 2.25 9.34 2.24
C TRP A 85 2.64 10.83 2.22
N ASP A 86 1.77 11.67 1.67
CA ASP A 86 1.90 13.12 1.66
C ASP A 86 0.89 13.75 2.63
N HIS A 87 1.42 14.38 3.69
CA HIS A 87 0.62 15.03 4.73
C HIS A 87 -0.04 16.33 4.29
N GLU A 88 0.54 17.07 3.35
CA GLU A 88 0.03 18.38 2.96
C GLU A 88 -1.27 18.24 2.17
N ILE A 89 -1.30 17.25 1.27
CA ILE A 89 -2.45 17.02 0.38
C ILE A 89 -3.25 15.77 0.73
N ASN A 90 -2.93 15.10 1.84
CA ASN A 90 -3.58 13.87 2.30
C ASN A 90 -3.71 12.82 1.18
N ALA A 91 -2.59 12.50 0.57
CA ALA A 91 -2.55 11.63 -0.59
C ALA A 91 -1.54 10.51 -0.41
N MET A 92 -1.82 9.37 -1.04
CA MET A 92 -0.95 8.21 -0.97
C MET A 92 -0.45 7.84 -2.36
N PHE A 93 0.81 7.48 -2.45
CA PHE A 93 1.41 6.81 -3.58
C PHE A 93 1.69 5.36 -3.19
N LEU A 94 1.27 4.41 -4.02
CA LEU A 94 1.58 3.00 -3.84
C LEU A 94 2.11 2.42 -5.17
N CYS A 95 3.32 1.88 -5.12
CA CYS A 95 3.89 1.08 -6.20
C CYS A 95 3.68 -0.41 -5.93
N HIS A 96 3.85 -0.85 -4.69
CA HIS A 96 3.59 -2.23 -4.32
C HIS A 96 2.12 -2.46 -3.99
N PHE A 97 1.59 -3.58 -4.51
CA PHE A 97 0.21 -4.03 -4.31
C PHE A 97 0.08 -5.00 -3.12
N ASP A 98 0.93 -4.89 -2.11
CA ASP A 98 0.81 -5.65 -0.88
C ASP A 98 0.24 -4.81 0.27
N LYS A 99 -0.29 -5.51 1.28
CA LYS A 99 -0.91 -4.88 2.44
C LYS A 99 0.11 -4.25 3.38
N GLU A 100 1.33 -4.78 3.46
CA GLU A 100 2.37 -4.28 4.35
C GLU A 100 2.78 -2.87 3.93
N THR A 101 3.14 -2.69 2.66
CA THR A 101 3.50 -1.37 2.10
C THR A 101 2.35 -0.37 2.31
N MET A 102 1.10 -0.78 2.07
CA MET A 102 -0.05 0.11 2.30
C MET A 102 -0.20 0.49 3.79
N LEU A 103 -0.13 -0.48 4.70
CA LEU A 103 -0.27 -0.22 6.14
C LEU A 103 0.92 0.57 6.71
N HIS A 104 2.11 0.42 6.13
CA HIS A 104 3.29 1.24 6.42
C HIS A 104 2.99 2.73 6.18
N GLU A 105 2.44 3.05 5.01
CA GLU A 105 2.08 4.42 4.64
C GLU A 105 0.90 4.96 5.46
N VAL A 106 -0.07 4.10 5.83
CA VAL A 106 -1.10 4.48 6.81
C VAL A 106 -0.47 4.78 8.18
N GLY A 107 0.60 4.08 8.55
CA GLY A 107 1.39 4.37 9.75
C GLY A 107 1.96 5.80 9.72
N HIS A 108 2.46 6.26 8.57
CA HIS A 108 2.86 7.66 8.37
C HIS A 108 1.67 8.60 8.51
N ALA A 109 0.54 8.30 7.87
CA ALA A 109 -0.67 9.11 7.98
C ALA A 109 -1.19 9.31 9.42
N LEU A 110 -0.93 8.34 10.30
CA LEU A 110 -1.37 8.34 11.71
C LEU A 110 -0.31 8.86 12.70
N SER A 111 0.83 9.33 12.20
CA SER A 111 1.93 9.78 13.05
C SER A 111 2.59 11.04 12.49
N SER A 112 3.54 11.58 13.25
CA SER A 112 4.33 12.73 12.86
C SER A 112 5.78 12.33 12.62
N GLY A 113 6.39 12.89 11.59
CA GLY A 113 7.79 12.64 11.23
C GLY A 113 7.95 11.47 10.27
N TYR A 114 9.20 11.07 10.02
CA TYR A 114 9.57 9.93 9.19
C TYR A 114 9.45 8.62 10.00
N HIS A 115 10.42 7.71 9.90
CA HIS A 115 10.42 6.41 10.59
C HIS A 115 10.83 6.47 12.07
N GLY A 116 10.27 7.41 12.83
CA GLY A 116 10.47 7.54 14.28
C GLY A 116 9.67 6.52 15.11
N ASP A 117 9.80 6.58 16.44
CA ASP A 117 9.02 5.72 17.36
C ASP A 117 7.49 5.88 17.23
N PRO A 118 6.93 7.10 17.01
CA PRO A 118 5.50 7.26 16.76
C PRO A 118 5.02 6.46 15.54
N TRP A 119 5.74 6.57 14.43
CA TRP A 119 5.46 5.81 13.20
C TRP A 119 5.55 4.31 13.44
N ALA A 120 6.65 3.84 14.03
CA ALA A 120 6.87 2.40 14.24
C ALA A 120 5.77 1.76 15.10
N LYS A 121 5.29 2.48 16.13
CA LYS A 121 4.16 2.04 16.96
C LYS A 121 2.84 1.97 16.17
N GLN A 122 2.56 2.94 15.31
CA GLN A 122 1.35 2.92 14.48
C GLN A 122 1.41 1.81 13.43
N ALA A 123 2.51 1.71 12.69
CA ALA A 123 2.72 0.66 11.69
C ALA A 123 2.60 -0.75 12.31
N SER A 124 3.28 -1.01 13.44
CA SER A 124 3.18 -2.32 14.10
C SER A 124 1.77 -2.63 14.60
N ARG A 125 1.06 -1.63 15.15
CA ARG A 125 -0.34 -1.79 15.58
C ARG A 125 -1.24 -2.21 14.41
N LEU A 126 -1.05 -1.57 13.25
CA LEU A 126 -1.78 -1.88 12.04
C LEU A 126 -1.43 -3.28 11.51
N TYR A 127 -0.15 -3.64 11.49
CA TYR A 127 0.30 -4.97 11.06
C TYR A 127 -0.33 -6.07 11.93
N LEU A 128 -0.24 -5.95 13.25
CA LEU A 128 -0.82 -6.91 14.20
C LEU A 128 -2.34 -7.03 14.06
N LYS A 129 -3.03 -5.96 13.64
CA LYS A 129 -4.49 -5.93 13.49
C LYS A 129 -4.98 -6.53 12.18
N TYR A 130 -4.27 -6.31 11.08
CA TYR A 130 -4.77 -6.61 9.72
C TYR A 130 -4.00 -7.70 8.99
N LEU A 131 -2.80 -8.07 9.43
CA LEU A 131 -1.98 -9.12 8.83
C LEU A 131 -1.99 -10.37 9.71
N LYS A 132 -1.76 -11.55 9.09
CA LYS A 132 -1.70 -12.83 9.80
C LYS A 132 -0.62 -13.74 9.19
N GLY A 133 -0.18 -14.73 9.95
CA GLY A 133 0.73 -15.77 9.49
C GLY A 133 2.02 -15.20 8.89
N LYS A 134 2.37 -15.63 7.68
CA LYS A 134 3.59 -15.22 6.98
C LYS A 134 3.61 -13.72 6.67
N GLU A 135 2.47 -13.13 6.24
CA GLU A 135 2.39 -11.69 5.94
C GLU A 135 2.76 -10.84 7.16
N LEU A 136 2.24 -11.18 8.34
CA LEU A 136 2.55 -10.48 9.58
C LEU A 136 4.03 -10.63 9.96
N LYS A 137 4.56 -11.86 9.88
CA LYS A 137 5.96 -12.13 10.21
C LYS A 137 6.90 -11.30 9.32
N ASP A 138 6.67 -11.31 8.02
CA ASP A 138 7.48 -10.57 7.05
C ASP A 138 7.36 -9.05 7.28
N ALA A 139 6.16 -8.54 7.58
CA ALA A 139 5.93 -7.13 7.89
C ALA A 139 6.67 -6.66 9.15
N MET A 140 6.64 -7.46 10.22
CA MET A 140 7.37 -7.12 11.44
C MET A 140 8.89 -7.19 11.25
N ILE A 141 9.37 -8.10 10.41
CA ILE A 141 10.78 -8.17 9.99
C ILE A 141 11.16 -6.93 9.17
N ALA A 142 10.34 -6.53 8.20
CA ALA A 142 10.55 -5.32 7.40
C ALA A 142 10.54 -4.05 8.27
N LEU A 143 9.62 -3.94 9.22
CA LEU A 143 9.60 -2.85 10.21
C LEU A 143 10.96 -2.74 10.94
N ALA A 144 11.57 -3.86 11.28
CA ALA A 144 12.85 -3.92 11.97
C ALA A 144 14.08 -3.55 11.10
N HIS A 145 13.91 -3.20 9.82
CA HIS A 145 14.95 -2.49 9.09
C HIS A 145 15.28 -1.15 9.75
N TYR A 146 14.27 -0.46 10.27
CA TYR A 146 14.37 0.83 10.93
C TYR A 146 14.73 0.67 12.41
N LEU A 147 15.54 1.59 12.97
CA LEU A 147 15.96 1.54 14.38
C LEU A 147 14.76 1.57 15.35
N SER A 148 13.76 2.40 15.07
CA SER A 148 12.50 2.48 15.82
C SER A 148 11.73 1.16 15.76
N GLY A 149 11.62 0.57 14.58
CA GLY A 149 11.00 -0.74 14.36
C GLY A 149 11.72 -1.88 15.09
N ARG A 150 13.05 -1.86 15.19
CA ARG A 150 13.80 -2.84 16.00
C ARG A 150 13.43 -2.78 17.48
N ARG A 151 13.24 -1.58 18.02
CA ARG A 151 12.81 -1.40 19.42
C ARG A 151 11.41 -1.99 19.63
N VAL A 152 10.49 -1.71 18.71
CA VAL A 152 9.13 -2.25 18.74
C VAL A 152 9.13 -3.78 18.60
N TYR A 153 9.90 -4.33 17.67
CA TYR A 153 10.03 -5.78 17.49
C TYR A 153 10.54 -6.46 18.77
N LYS A 154 11.63 -5.94 19.36
CA LYS A 154 12.18 -6.48 20.61
C LYS A 154 11.19 -6.38 21.77
N ALA A 155 10.43 -5.30 21.85
CA ALA A 155 9.41 -5.13 22.89
C ALA A 155 8.27 -6.15 22.76
N ILE A 156 7.87 -6.51 21.54
CA ILE A 156 6.76 -7.46 21.28
C ILE A 156 7.23 -8.91 21.42
N TYR A 157 8.39 -9.26 20.86
CA TYR A 157 8.85 -10.65 20.75
C TYR A 157 9.92 -11.05 21.76
N GLY A 158 10.48 -10.11 22.52
CA GLY A 158 11.54 -10.38 23.50
C GLY A 158 12.91 -10.67 22.89
N GLU A 159 13.00 -10.80 21.57
CA GLU A 159 14.21 -11.19 20.85
C GLU A 159 14.67 -10.13 19.85
N LYS A 160 15.90 -10.28 19.34
CA LYS A 160 16.43 -9.43 18.28
C LYS A 160 15.80 -9.84 16.95
N ALA A 161 15.32 -8.86 16.18
CA ALA A 161 14.78 -9.11 14.85
C ALA A 161 15.82 -9.79 13.94
N PRO A 162 15.40 -10.76 13.10
CA PRO A 162 16.23 -11.31 12.03
C PRO A 162 16.79 -10.22 11.11
N LYS A 163 17.88 -10.52 10.41
CA LYS A 163 18.35 -9.64 9.33
C LYS A 163 17.28 -9.65 8.24
N ALA A 164 16.62 -8.51 8.06
CA ALA A 164 15.52 -8.43 7.12
C ALA A 164 16.06 -8.47 5.67
N PRO A 165 15.37 -9.20 4.78
CA PRO A 165 15.82 -9.45 3.43
C PRO A 165 15.88 -8.16 2.62
N GLU A 166 16.60 -8.18 1.50
CA GLU A 166 16.54 -7.10 0.53
C GLU A 166 15.11 -6.98 -0.01
N ILE A 167 14.58 -5.75 0.01
CA ILE A 167 13.24 -5.47 -0.53
C ILE A 167 13.34 -5.52 -2.05
N GLN A 168 12.73 -6.53 -2.66
CA GLN A 168 12.63 -6.61 -4.12
C GLN A 168 11.26 -6.12 -4.58
N SER A 169 11.22 -5.55 -5.79
CA SER A 169 9.96 -5.15 -6.40
C SER A 169 9.00 -6.33 -6.57
N LEU A 170 7.76 -6.20 -6.12
CA LEU A 170 6.71 -7.19 -6.36
C LEU A 170 6.32 -7.34 -7.84
N TRP A 171 6.73 -6.38 -8.67
CA TRP A 171 6.54 -6.44 -10.11
C TRP A 171 7.60 -7.27 -10.81
N LYS A 172 8.73 -7.54 -10.15
CA LYS A 172 9.85 -8.27 -10.73
C LYS A 172 9.41 -9.69 -11.09
N GLY A 173 9.45 -9.99 -12.39
CA GLY A 173 9.08 -11.31 -12.91
C GLY A 173 7.57 -11.61 -12.89
N LEU A 174 6.70 -10.63 -12.58
CA LEU A 174 5.26 -10.81 -12.64
C LEU A 174 4.79 -10.79 -14.10
N ASP A 175 4.34 -11.95 -14.59
CA ASP A 175 3.79 -12.11 -15.94
C ASP A 175 2.33 -11.65 -15.94
N PRO A 176 1.96 -10.64 -16.76
CA PRO A 176 0.58 -10.16 -16.81
C PRO A 176 -0.42 -11.14 -17.43
N LYS A 177 0.03 -12.29 -17.96
CA LYS A 177 -0.83 -13.38 -18.46
C LYS A 177 -1.24 -14.40 -17.40
N LYS A 178 -0.53 -14.43 -16.25
CA LYS A 178 -0.88 -15.24 -15.08
C LYS A 178 -1.69 -14.40 -14.11
#